data_AF-A0A366S552-F1
#
_entry.id   AF-A0A366S552-F1
#
_cell.length_a   1.000
_cell.length_b   1.000
_cell.length_c   1.000
_cell.angle_alpha   90.00
_cell.angle_beta   90.00
_cell.angle_gamma   90.00
#
_symmetry.space_group_name_H-M   'P 1'
#
loop_
_entity.id
_entity.type
_entity.pdbx_description
1 polymer ?
#
loop_
_entity_poly.entity_id
_entity_poly.type
_entity_poly.pdbx_seq_one_letter_code
_entity_poly.pdbx_strand_id
1 'polypeptide(L)'
;MQFFSLVLLATSALAIPTKLPTRAAAPTCMEKGTKVSSWNLSDFVYKVQYSSEKRTNTATVAFDLHNAALDYSASCSGKVVAKNADKLNKKDLFDGKTDYNCKVPNGADSASFKYNHKKGVIAISQHWACVQEGGWFEATGNKTSGASLSDCKTTSNKGAEYETCTKASIKVPVLEMRAVL
;
A
#
# COMPACT_ATOMS: atom_id res chain seq x y z
N MET A 1 2.98 -88.83 24.86
CA MET A 1 1.79 -87.96 24.82
C MET A 1 2.18 -86.65 24.15
N GLN A 2 1.54 -86.37 23.01
CA GLN A 2 1.63 -85.14 22.21
C GLN A 2 1.19 -83.92 23.02
N PHE A 3 1.87 -82.78 22.90
CA PHE A 3 1.24 -81.47 23.08
C PHE A 3 1.80 -80.44 22.10
N PHE A 4 0.87 -79.63 21.62
CA PHE A 4 0.86 -78.83 20.39
C PHE A 4 1.70 -77.55 20.46
N SER A 5 2.26 -77.19 19.30
CA SER A 5 2.78 -75.86 18.96
C SER A 5 1.72 -74.77 19.07
N LEU A 6 2.09 -73.60 19.62
CA LEU A 6 1.38 -72.33 19.43
C LEU A 6 2.42 -71.22 19.21
N VAL A 7 2.57 -70.84 17.95
CA VAL A 7 3.36 -69.69 17.50
C VAL A 7 2.52 -68.44 17.73
N LEU A 8 2.93 -67.57 18.67
CA LEU A 8 2.39 -66.23 18.83
C LEU A 8 3.15 -65.26 17.91
N LEU A 9 2.53 -64.89 16.79
CA LEU A 9 2.96 -63.78 15.95
C LEU A 9 2.50 -62.47 16.59
N ALA A 10 3.41 -61.80 17.31
CA ALA A 10 3.19 -60.44 17.78
C ALA A 10 3.29 -59.47 16.59
N THR A 11 2.15 -59.11 16.01
CA THR A 11 2.07 -58.01 15.03
C THR A 11 2.18 -56.68 15.77
N SER A 12 3.38 -56.10 15.76
CA SER A 12 3.61 -54.72 16.19
C SER A 12 2.87 -53.77 15.24
N ALA A 13 1.69 -53.30 15.64
CA ALA A 13 1.02 -52.21 14.97
C ALA A 13 1.86 -50.94 15.13
N LEU A 14 2.59 -50.55 14.09
CA LEU A 14 3.23 -49.24 13.99
C LEU A 14 2.11 -48.19 13.95
N ALA A 15 1.83 -47.57 15.10
CA ALA A 15 0.96 -46.41 15.16
C ALA A 15 1.63 -45.28 14.36
N ILE A 16 1.18 -45.07 13.12
CA ILE A 16 1.55 -43.93 12.31
C ILE A 16 1.02 -42.69 13.05
N PRO A 17 1.87 -41.73 13.44
CA PRO A 17 1.40 -40.49 14.04
C PRO A 17 0.51 -39.79 13.01
N THR A 18 -0.80 -39.81 13.25
CA THR A 18 -1.74 -38.91 12.59
C THR A 18 -1.29 -37.50 12.94
N LYS A 19 -0.65 -36.82 11.98
CA LYS A 19 -0.45 -35.37 12.07
C LYS A 19 -1.84 -34.76 12.16
N LEU A 20 -2.30 -34.46 13.37
CA LEU A 20 -3.46 -33.60 13.55
C LEU A 20 -3.15 -32.32 12.76
N PRO A 21 -4.01 -31.90 11.83
CA PRO A 21 -3.87 -30.58 11.26
C PRO A 21 -4.06 -29.61 12.43
N THR A 22 -2.97 -29.04 12.92
CA THR A 22 -3.02 -27.86 13.78
C THR A 22 -3.58 -26.73 12.93
N ARG A 23 -4.91 -26.69 12.80
CA ARG A 23 -5.63 -25.60 12.16
C ARG A 23 -5.62 -24.46 13.16
N ALA A 24 -4.48 -23.78 13.27
CA ALA A 24 -4.44 -22.49 13.93
C ALA A 24 -5.57 -21.65 13.34
N ALA A 25 -6.39 -21.04 14.20
CA ALA A 25 -7.46 -20.17 13.75
C ALA A 25 -6.86 -19.09 12.84
N ALA A 26 -7.59 -18.71 11.79
CA ALA A 26 -7.16 -17.59 10.96
C ALA A 26 -7.06 -16.33 11.84
N PRO A 27 -6.00 -15.52 11.68
CA PRO A 27 -5.81 -14.36 12.54
C PRO A 27 -6.95 -13.35 12.36
N THR A 28 -7.38 -12.74 13.47
CA THR A 28 -8.46 -11.76 13.48
C THR A 28 -8.05 -10.43 12.81
N CYS A 29 -8.99 -9.54 12.52
CA CYS A 29 -8.70 -8.21 11.97
C CYS A 29 -7.83 -7.40 12.95
N MET A 30 -8.13 -7.42 14.26
CA MET A 30 -7.30 -6.71 15.24
C MET A 30 -5.88 -7.31 15.33
N GLU A 31 -5.76 -8.64 15.30
CA GLU A 31 -4.46 -9.33 15.27
C GLU A 31 -3.64 -9.00 14.03
N LYS A 32 -4.30 -8.86 12.87
CA LYS A 32 -3.62 -8.42 11.63
C LYS A 32 -3.23 -6.94 11.71
N GLY A 33 -4.14 -6.08 12.18
CA GLY A 33 -3.94 -4.63 12.29
C GLY A 33 -2.71 -4.26 13.13
N THR A 34 -2.56 -4.90 14.29
CA THR A 34 -1.39 -4.70 15.18
C THR A 34 -0.05 -5.07 14.54
N LYS A 35 -0.03 -5.89 13.49
CA LYS A 35 1.18 -6.33 12.78
C LYS A 35 1.52 -5.45 11.58
N VAL A 36 0.71 -4.44 11.26
CA VAL A 36 0.96 -3.53 10.14
C VAL A 36 2.12 -2.61 10.49
N SER A 37 3.29 -2.86 9.89
CA SER A 37 4.49 -2.01 10.05
C SER A 37 4.76 -1.11 8.83
N SER A 38 4.07 -1.36 7.71
CA SER A 38 4.27 -0.64 6.46
C SER A 38 3.14 -0.87 5.48
N TRP A 39 2.90 0.12 4.63
CA TRP A 39 2.11 -0.03 3.41
C TRP A 39 2.99 -0.32 2.20
N ASN A 40 2.39 -0.93 1.19
CA ASN A 40 2.98 -1.05 -0.13
C ASN A 40 2.14 -0.25 -1.12
N LEU A 41 2.77 0.64 -1.87
CA LEU A 41 2.13 1.37 -2.96
C LEU A 41 2.55 0.70 -4.26
N SER A 42 1.61 0.11 -4.99
CA SER A 42 1.85 -0.49 -6.30
C SER A 42 1.51 0.47 -7.43
N ASP A 43 2.18 0.26 -8.57
CA ASP A 43 1.90 0.97 -9.82
C ASP A 43 1.91 2.49 -9.66
N PHE A 44 2.91 2.99 -8.93
CA PHE A 44 3.08 4.42 -8.72
C PHE A 44 3.41 5.09 -10.04
N VAL A 45 2.58 6.06 -10.42
CA VAL A 45 2.74 6.85 -11.63
C VAL A 45 2.54 8.32 -11.30
N TYR A 46 3.56 9.12 -11.59
CA TYR A 46 3.49 10.58 -11.60
C TYR A 46 3.60 11.06 -13.04
N LYS A 47 2.66 11.88 -13.50
CA LYS A 47 2.70 12.48 -14.85
C LYS A 47 2.61 13.98 -14.73
N VAL A 48 3.37 14.68 -15.55
CA VAL A 48 3.23 16.12 -15.75
C VAL A 48 3.13 16.42 -17.23
N GLN A 49 2.26 17.37 -17.55
CA GLN A 49 2.16 18.00 -18.84
C GLN A 49 2.35 19.51 -18.67
N TYR A 50 3.32 20.03 -19.40
CA TYR A 50 3.61 21.45 -19.55
C TYR A 50 3.12 21.89 -20.93
N SER A 51 2.26 22.91 -20.98
CA SER A 51 1.82 23.50 -22.25
C SER A 51 2.20 24.97 -22.28
N SER A 52 3.20 25.31 -23.11
CA SER A 52 3.63 26.70 -23.31
C SER A 52 2.55 27.51 -24.02
N GLU A 53 1.84 26.90 -24.97
CA GLU A 53 0.71 27.51 -25.68
C GLU A 53 -0.44 27.88 -24.73
N LYS A 54 -0.84 26.95 -23.85
CA LYS A 54 -1.94 27.16 -22.89
C LYS A 54 -1.48 27.80 -21.58
N ARG A 55 -0.18 28.07 -21.42
CA ARG A 55 0.47 28.53 -20.17
C ARG A 55 -0.03 27.80 -18.92
N THR A 56 -0.25 26.50 -19.05
CA THR A 56 -0.86 25.65 -18.02
C THR A 56 0.01 24.43 -17.77
N ASN A 57 0.20 24.11 -16.48
CA ASN A 57 0.87 22.90 -16.03
C ASN A 57 -0.16 21.99 -15.36
N THR A 58 -0.26 20.74 -15.80
CA THR A 58 -1.12 19.72 -15.19
C THR A 58 -0.26 18.58 -14.68
N ALA A 59 -0.40 18.25 -13.42
CA ALA A 59 0.24 17.08 -12.83
C ALA A 59 -0.80 16.12 -12.26
N THR A 60 -0.52 14.84 -12.37
CA THR A 60 -1.32 13.75 -11.79
C THR A 60 -0.42 12.76 -11.08
N VAL A 61 -0.90 12.22 -9.98
CA VAL A 61 -0.29 11.09 -9.30
C VAL A 61 -1.35 10.01 -9.09
N ALA A 62 -0.97 8.75 -9.27
CA ALA A 62 -1.83 7.60 -9.03
C ALA A 62 -1.02 6.40 -8.54
N PHE A 63 -1.63 5.57 -7.70
CA PHE A 63 -1.10 4.30 -7.19
C PHE A 63 -2.21 3.53 -6.47
N ASP A 64 -2.00 2.24 -6.23
CA ASP A 64 -2.84 1.46 -5.33
C ASP A 64 -2.13 1.25 -3.99
N LEU A 65 -2.84 1.50 -2.89
CA LEU A 65 -2.35 1.38 -1.53
C LEU A 65 -2.77 0.03 -0.94
N HIS A 66 -1.79 -0.80 -0.61
CA HIS A 66 -1.98 -2.10 0.01
C HIS A 66 -1.60 -2.08 1.49
N ASN A 67 -2.52 -2.52 2.34
CA ASN A 67 -2.33 -2.77 3.77
C ASN A 67 -2.50 -4.28 4.01
N ALA A 68 -1.50 -4.92 4.63
CA ALA A 68 -1.54 -6.37 4.91
C ALA A 68 -2.64 -6.81 5.89
N ALA A 69 -3.27 -5.87 6.61
CA ALA A 69 -4.42 -6.16 7.44
C ALA A 69 -5.74 -6.26 6.67
N LEU A 70 -5.78 -5.77 5.43
CA LEU A 70 -6.98 -5.67 4.61
C LEU A 70 -6.89 -6.63 3.43
N ASP A 71 -8.05 -7.08 2.95
CA ASP A 71 -8.18 -7.97 1.78
C ASP A 71 -8.41 -7.19 0.47
N TYR A 72 -8.33 -5.87 0.52
CA TYR A 72 -8.51 -4.97 -0.61
C TYR A 72 -7.38 -3.93 -0.69
N SER A 73 -7.26 -3.29 -1.85
CA SER A 73 -6.39 -2.13 -2.08
C SER A 73 -7.22 -0.85 -2.20
N ALA A 74 -6.72 0.25 -1.62
CA ALA A 74 -7.32 1.57 -1.81
C ALA A 74 -6.73 2.23 -3.07
N SER A 75 -7.58 2.74 -3.96
CA SER A 75 -7.11 3.38 -5.20
C SER A 75 -6.89 4.87 -4.96
N CYS A 76 -5.64 5.32 -5.03
CA CYS A 76 -5.24 6.68 -4.68
C CYS A 76 -4.93 7.48 -5.94
N SER A 77 -5.51 8.67 -6.08
CA SER A 77 -5.15 9.58 -7.17
C SER A 77 -5.30 11.04 -6.78
N GLY A 78 -4.49 11.89 -7.39
CA GLY A 78 -4.50 13.34 -7.20
C GLY A 78 -4.23 14.06 -8.50
N LYS A 79 -4.78 15.27 -8.63
CA LYS A 79 -4.55 16.15 -9.78
C LYS A 79 -4.30 17.58 -9.31
N VAL A 80 -3.31 18.23 -9.92
CA VAL A 80 -3.00 19.65 -9.74
C VAL A 80 -2.99 20.30 -11.10
N VAL A 81 -3.63 21.48 -11.20
CA VAL A 81 -3.56 22.32 -12.39
C VAL A 81 -3.09 23.70 -11.95
N ALA A 82 -1.95 24.14 -12.47
CA ALA A 82 -1.41 25.46 -12.23
C ALA A 82 -1.48 26.31 -13.50
N LYS A 83 -2.06 27.50 -13.37
CA LYS A 83 -2.10 28.53 -14.41
C LYS A 83 -0.85 29.43 -14.29
N ASN A 84 -0.47 30.09 -15.38
CA ASN A 84 0.75 30.93 -15.46
C ASN A 84 2.03 30.09 -15.31
N ALA A 85 2.08 28.99 -16.07
CA ALA A 85 3.16 28.00 -16.10
C ALA A 85 4.57 28.57 -16.29
N ASP A 86 4.68 29.74 -16.92
CA ASP A 86 5.92 30.49 -17.14
C ASP A 86 6.66 30.88 -15.85
N LYS A 87 5.97 30.86 -14.69
CA LYS A 87 6.54 31.22 -13.38
C LYS A 87 6.73 30.06 -12.42
N LEU A 88 6.19 28.88 -12.72
CA LEU A 88 6.23 27.73 -11.82
C LEU A 88 7.23 26.70 -12.33
N ASN A 89 8.22 26.36 -11.50
CA ASN A 89 9.12 25.29 -11.83
C ASN A 89 8.37 23.96 -11.83
N LYS A 90 8.78 23.07 -12.74
CA LYS A 90 8.31 21.70 -12.91
C LYS A 90 8.13 20.92 -11.60
N LYS A 91 9.05 21.19 -10.66
CA LYS A 91 9.17 20.53 -9.37
C LYS A 91 8.19 21.05 -8.31
N ASP A 92 7.57 22.21 -8.52
CA ASP A 92 6.72 22.84 -7.51
C ASP A 92 5.25 22.34 -7.57
N LEU A 93 4.92 21.46 -8.52
CA LEU A 93 3.64 20.75 -8.57
C LEU A 93 3.66 19.60 -7.56
N PHE A 94 2.56 19.45 -6.79
CA PHE A 94 2.50 18.59 -5.60
C PHE A 94 3.56 18.99 -4.56
N ASP A 95 3.19 19.93 -3.68
CA ASP A 95 4.07 20.52 -2.67
C ASP A 95 3.98 19.83 -1.29
N GLY A 96 3.20 18.75 -1.20
CA GLY A 96 2.98 17.98 0.03
C GLY A 96 2.02 18.63 1.02
N LYS A 97 1.25 19.67 0.64
CA LYS A 97 0.29 20.31 1.56
C LYS A 97 -1.13 19.76 1.44
N THR A 98 -1.55 19.41 0.22
CA THR A 98 -2.91 18.92 -0.06
C THR A 98 -3.05 17.45 0.30
N ASP A 99 -4.09 17.14 1.08
CA ASP A 99 -4.58 15.78 1.29
C ASP A 99 -5.43 15.32 0.10
N TYR A 100 -5.03 14.22 -0.53
CA TYR A 100 -5.78 13.57 -1.59
C TYR A 100 -6.43 12.29 -1.07
N ASN A 101 -7.75 12.21 -1.13
CA ASN A 101 -8.48 11.04 -0.68
C ASN A 101 -8.35 9.89 -1.67
N CYS A 102 -8.09 8.70 -1.13
CA CYS A 102 -8.14 7.45 -1.88
C CYS A 102 -9.58 6.90 -1.89
N LYS A 103 -9.92 6.18 -2.94
CA LYS A 103 -11.16 5.40 -3.01
C LYS A 103 -10.97 4.09 -2.27
N VAL A 104 -11.76 3.88 -1.23
CA VAL A 104 -11.84 2.63 -0.48
C VAL A 104 -13.19 1.95 -0.76
N PRO A 105 -13.24 0.62 -0.91
CA PRO A 105 -14.49 -0.11 -1.12
C PRO A 105 -15.34 -0.19 0.16
N ASN A 106 -14.71 -0.18 1.33
CA ASN A 106 -15.40 -0.23 2.62
C ASN A 106 -15.70 1.19 3.13
N GLY A 107 -16.97 1.50 3.38
CA GLY A 107 -17.42 2.83 3.81
C GLY A 107 -17.04 3.21 5.24
N ALA A 108 -16.64 2.24 6.08
CA ALA A 108 -16.11 2.50 7.42
C ALA A 108 -14.61 2.86 7.41
N ASP A 109 -13.92 2.61 6.30
CA ASP A 109 -12.48 2.80 6.18
C ASP A 109 -12.20 4.13 5.49
N SER A 110 -10.99 4.66 5.62
CA SER A 110 -10.55 5.80 4.82
C SER A 110 -9.05 5.78 4.60
N ALA A 111 -8.60 6.38 3.50
CA ALA A 111 -7.18 6.56 3.23
C ALA A 111 -6.98 7.89 2.50
N SER A 112 -5.88 8.56 2.82
CA SER A 112 -5.43 9.76 2.11
C SER A 112 -3.92 9.74 1.94
N PHE A 113 -3.43 10.57 1.03
CA PHE A 113 -2.01 10.79 0.86
C PHE A 113 -1.66 12.26 0.61
N LYS A 114 -0.42 12.62 0.96
CA LYS A 114 0.25 13.85 0.53
C LYS A 114 1.47 13.47 -0.27
N TYR A 115 1.69 14.17 -1.38
CA TYR A 115 2.87 13.96 -2.22
C TYR A 115 3.62 15.27 -2.39
N ASN A 116 4.93 15.24 -2.14
CA ASN A 116 5.86 16.31 -2.45
C ASN A 116 6.84 15.81 -3.51
N HIS A 117 6.62 16.21 -4.76
CA HIS A 117 7.45 15.73 -5.87
C HIS A 117 8.90 16.23 -5.75
N LYS A 118 9.09 17.52 -5.44
CA LYS A 118 10.43 18.15 -5.30
C LYS A 118 11.31 17.46 -4.27
N LYS A 119 10.73 17.09 -3.13
CA LYS A 119 11.44 16.47 -2.00
C LYS A 119 11.46 14.95 -2.09
N GLY A 120 10.73 14.34 -3.02
CA GLY A 120 10.55 12.88 -3.08
C GLY A 120 9.94 12.34 -1.80
N VAL A 121 8.89 13.00 -1.29
CA VAL A 121 8.20 12.59 -0.06
C VAL A 121 6.77 12.18 -0.38
N ILE A 122 6.37 11.02 0.09
CA ILE A 122 4.98 10.59 0.12
C ILE A 122 4.58 10.26 1.56
N ALA A 123 3.47 10.83 2.01
CA ALA A 123 2.89 10.57 3.32
C ALA A 123 1.52 9.91 3.14
N ILE A 124 1.23 8.91 3.94
CA ILE A 124 -0.01 8.14 3.94
C ILE A 124 -0.68 8.31 5.30
N SER A 125 -2.00 8.47 5.28
CA SER A 125 -2.87 8.33 6.43
C SER A 125 -3.93 7.30 6.09
N GLN A 126 -4.18 6.35 6.99
CA GLN A 126 -5.20 5.32 6.79
C GLN A 126 -5.94 5.05 8.10
N HIS A 127 -7.27 4.96 8.00
CA HIS A 127 -8.16 4.43 9.02
C HIS A 127 -8.78 3.12 8.49
N TRP A 128 -8.81 2.09 9.32
CA TRP A 128 -9.57 0.88 9.02
C TRP A 128 -10.27 0.32 10.26
N ALA A 129 -11.52 -0.11 10.08
CA ALA A 129 -12.38 -0.61 11.13
C ALA A 129 -12.42 -2.15 11.14
N CYS A 130 -12.26 -2.72 12.33
CA CYS A 130 -12.50 -4.14 12.60
C CYS A 130 -13.90 -4.29 13.21
N VAL A 131 -14.94 -3.98 12.41
CA VAL A 131 -16.33 -3.83 12.86
C VAL A 131 -16.83 -5.05 13.65
N GLN A 132 -16.47 -6.27 13.25
CA GLN A 132 -16.87 -7.50 13.93
C GLN A 132 -16.23 -7.66 15.33
N GLU A 133 -15.11 -7.00 15.56
CA GLU A 133 -14.35 -7.03 16.82
C GLU A 133 -14.56 -5.76 17.66
N GLY A 134 -15.36 -4.80 17.18
CA GLY A 134 -15.66 -3.53 17.88
C GLY A 134 -14.55 -2.48 17.82
N GLY A 135 -13.39 -2.81 17.26
CA GLY A 135 -12.22 -1.95 17.24
C GLY A 135 -11.92 -1.28 15.89
N TRP A 136 -10.91 -0.40 15.89
CA TRP A 136 -10.42 0.27 14.69
C TRP A 136 -8.96 0.72 14.86
N PHE A 137 -8.33 1.06 13.74
CA PHE A 137 -6.98 1.61 13.70
C PHE A 137 -6.92 2.92 12.91
N GLU A 138 -6.09 3.83 13.39
CA GLU A 138 -5.59 4.99 12.64
C GLU A 138 -4.08 4.88 12.56
N ALA A 139 -3.52 4.98 11.37
CA ALA A 139 -2.08 4.96 11.18
C ALA A 139 -1.62 6.02 10.20
N THR A 140 -0.48 6.62 10.50
CA THR A 140 0.20 7.57 9.62
C THR A 140 1.65 7.16 9.40
N GLY A 141 2.19 7.55 8.26
CA GLY A 141 3.60 7.34 7.98
C GLY A 141 4.02 8.00 6.68
N ASN A 142 5.32 8.00 6.44
CA ASN A 142 5.88 8.63 5.25
C ASN A 142 7.14 7.94 4.77
N LYS A 143 7.45 8.17 3.49
CA LYS A 143 8.72 7.77 2.87
C LYS A 143 9.34 8.98 2.21
N THR A 144 10.60 9.23 2.57
CA THR A 144 11.48 10.18 1.89
C THR A 144 12.54 9.40 1.12
N SER A 145 12.76 9.72 -0.16
CA SER A 145 13.81 9.09 -0.97
C SER A 145 15.06 9.95 -1.18
N GLY A 146 15.01 11.27 -0.91
CA GLY A 146 16.14 12.19 -1.14
C GLY A 146 16.49 12.43 -2.62
N ALA A 147 16.26 11.45 -3.48
CA ALA A 147 16.22 11.51 -4.95
C ALA A 147 14.76 11.33 -5.45
N SER A 148 14.53 11.29 -6.78
CA SER A 148 13.20 10.98 -7.34
C SER A 148 12.68 9.64 -6.80
N LEU A 149 11.43 9.59 -6.33
CA LEU A 149 10.75 8.36 -5.84
C LEU A 149 10.59 7.28 -6.94
N SER A 150 10.83 7.68 -8.19
CA SER A 150 10.48 6.94 -9.40
C SER A 150 11.41 7.28 -10.56
N ASP A 151 11.51 6.39 -11.55
CA ASP A 151 12.32 6.63 -12.74
C ASP A 151 11.53 7.49 -13.72
N CYS A 152 12.06 8.65 -14.08
CA CYS A 152 11.38 9.64 -14.91
C CYS A 152 11.85 9.60 -16.36
N LYS A 153 10.90 9.72 -17.29
CA LYS A 153 11.14 9.91 -18.73
C LYS A 153 10.47 11.19 -19.18
N THR A 154 11.21 11.99 -19.94
CA THR A 154 10.71 13.23 -20.53
C THR A 154 10.54 13.08 -22.03
N THR A 155 9.42 13.56 -22.56
CA THR A 155 9.17 13.65 -24.01
C THR A 155 8.62 15.03 -24.35
N SER A 156 8.86 15.48 -25.57
CA SER A 156 8.39 16.79 -26.05
C SER A 156 7.66 16.62 -27.37
N ASN A 157 6.49 17.25 -27.51
CA ASN A 157 5.72 17.22 -28.74
C ASN A 157 4.95 18.55 -28.93
N LYS A 158 5.10 19.18 -30.10
CA LYS A 158 4.37 20.40 -30.53
C LYS A 158 4.22 21.46 -29.43
N GLY A 159 5.33 21.87 -28.82
CA GLY A 159 5.34 22.95 -27.80
C GLY A 159 4.80 22.54 -26.42
N ALA A 160 4.54 21.25 -26.20
CA ALA A 160 4.28 20.67 -24.89
C ALA A 160 5.40 19.73 -24.48
N GLU A 161 5.71 19.71 -23.19
CA GLU A 161 6.64 18.78 -22.58
C GLU A 161 5.88 17.87 -21.60
N TYR A 162 6.21 16.60 -21.60
CA TYR A 162 5.61 15.59 -20.77
C TYR A 162 6.70 14.92 -19.94
N GLU A 163 6.47 14.81 -18.65
CA GLU A 163 7.29 13.98 -17.76
C GLU A 163 6.42 12.85 -17.24
N THR A 164 6.92 11.63 -17.28
CA THR A 164 6.26 10.47 -16.67
C THR A 164 7.27 9.75 -15.81
N CYS A 165 6.99 9.65 -14.53
CA CYS A 165 7.78 8.89 -13.58
C CYS A 165 7.00 7.68 -13.07
N THR A 166 7.64 6.51 -13.07
CA THR A 166 7.00 5.26 -12.66
C THR A 166 7.81 4.50 -11.63
N LYS A 167 7.15 3.82 -10.69
CA LYS A 167 7.76 2.86 -9.78
C LYS A 167 6.79 1.71 -9.54
N ALA A 168 7.27 0.48 -9.71
CA ALA A 168 6.42 -0.70 -9.55
C ALA A 168 5.93 -0.88 -8.10
N SER A 169 6.78 -0.60 -7.12
CA SER A 169 6.47 -0.74 -5.70
C SER A 169 7.24 0.26 -4.86
N ILE A 170 6.55 0.91 -3.91
CA ILE A 170 7.12 1.78 -2.88
C ILE A 170 6.64 1.30 -1.52
N LYS A 171 7.58 0.90 -0.65
CA LYS A 171 7.28 0.56 0.74
C LYS A 171 7.30 1.83 1.60
N VAL A 172 6.17 2.13 2.25
CA VAL A 172 6.02 3.28 3.15
C VAL A 172 5.90 2.76 4.58
N PRO A 173 6.85 3.08 5.49
CA PRO A 173 6.75 2.64 6.87
C PRO A 173 5.58 3.33 7.59
N VAL A 174 4.92 2.58 8.48
CA VAL A 174 4.03 3.15 9.50
C VAL A 174 4.90 3.77 10.57
N LEU A 175 4.65 5.03 10.91
CA LEU A 175 5.40 5.77 11.93
C LEU A 175 4.61 5.89 13.22
N GLU A 176 3.30 6.12 13.09
CA GLU A 176 2.38 6.20 14.21
C GLU A 176 1.18 5.31 13.91
N MET A 177 0.73 4.57 14.92
CA MET A 177 -0.47 3.76 14.86
C MET A 177 -1.19 3.80 16.20
N ARG A 178 -2.48 4.07 16.15
CA ARG A 178 -3.40 4.02 17.28
C ARG A 178 -4.42 2.93 17.02
N ALA A 179 -4.65 2.10 18.04
CA ALA A 179 -5.73 1.12 18.06
C ALA A 179 -6.76 1.52 19.12
N VAL A 180 -8.04 1.30 18.83
CA VAL A 180 -9.14 1.43 19.78
C VAL A 180 -9.92 0.11 19.77
N LEU A 181 -10.35 -0.31 20.95
CA LEU A 181 -11.10 -1.53 21.24
C LEU A 181 -12.51 -1.19 21.71
#